data_AF-A0AAX7UG80-F1
#
_entry.id   AF-A0AAX7UG80-F1
#
_cell.length_a   1.000
_cell.length_b   1.000
_cell.length_c   1.000
_cell.angle_alpha   90.00
_cell.angle_beta   90.00
_cell.angle_gamma   90.00
#
_symmetry.space_group_name_H-M   'P 1'
#
loop_
_entity.id
_entity.type
_entity.pdbx_description
1 polymer ?
#
loop_
_entity_poly.entity_id
_entity_poly.type
_entity_poly.pdbx_seq_one_letter_code
_entity_poly.pdbx_strand_id
1 'polypeptide(L)'
;MVDKDFAEINALQKVFPESAILLCWYHVLQAVNRWLSKSESGVHGLSNTQKRNEIISFFCKLKACTSEDDFKATSAEFCQTFKQYPLVCQYFQKHWEGIGHMWCDYGRRFSHARSETNNVIERFFHRLKYQFLSGYKNRRLDDLIEVLLGKADDYFSVIKTLQDVGRMKNRFADTLSQVSDSASRLMESGWALKITVKNSHGVNAYQVPSESREDMVYDVCPVESYCNCTYGLRGLLCKHLVLLAKLAEADNDIYPNMETDLGKNCSERKALLCTL
;
A
#
# COMPACT_ATOMS: atom_id res chain seq x y z
N MET A 1 -5.92 -4.69 3.98
CA MET A 1 -5.09 -4.23 5.12
C MET A 1 -5.94 -4.21 6.36
N VAL A 2 -5.47 -4.79 7.46
CA VAL A 2 -6.26 -5.01 8.68
C VAL A 2 -5.46 -4.68 9.95
N ASP A 3 -6.15 -4.71 11.08
CA ASP A 3 -5.49 -4.71 12.39
C ASP A 3 -4.89 -6.08 12.69
N LYS A 4 -4.05 -6.16 13.72
CA LYS A 4 -3.51 -7.45 14.18
C LYS A 4 -4.54 -8.23 15.01
N ASP A 5 -5.63 -8.62 14.38
CA ASP A 5 -6.65 -9.52 14.92
C ASP A 5 -6.60 -10.86 14.17
N PHE A 6 -6.15 -11.92 14.85
CA PHE A 6 -6.05 -13.23 14.22
C PHE A 6 -7.41 -13.85 13.89
N ALA A 7 -8.50 -13.45 14.55
CA ALA A 7 -9.83 -13.92 14.16
C ALA A 7 -10.22 -13.37 12.78
N GLU A 8 -10.03 -12.05 12.56
CA GLU A 8 -10.24 -11.40 11.27
C GLU A 8 -9.29 -11.96 10.20
N ILE A 9 -7.99 -12.06 10.50
CA ILE A 9 -6.98 -12.57 9.57
C ILE A 9 -7.33 -14.00 9.13
N ASN A 10 -7.63 -14.90 10.07
CA ASN A 10 -7.96 -16.29 9.76
C ASN A 10 -9.25 -16.40 8.95
N ALA A 11 -10.26 -15.56 9.25
CA ALA A 11 -11.49 -15.53 8.48
C ALA A 11 -11.24 -15.07 7.02
N LEU A 12 -10.45 -14.02 6.83
CA LEU A 12 -10.08 -13.53 5.50
C LEU A 12 -9.29 -14.57 4.72
N GLN A 13 -8.29 -15.21 5.32
CA GLN A 13 -7.50 -16.26 4.66
C GLN A 13 -8.34 -17.48 4.30
N LYS A 14 -9.36 -17.80 5.10
CA LYS A 14 -10.28 -18.91 4.81
C LYS A 14 -11.18 -18.61 3.60
N VAL A 15 -11.68 -17.37 3.48
CA VAL A 15 -12.62 -16.98 2.41
C VAL A 15 -11.87 -16.56 1.13
N PHE A 16 -10.72 -15.92 1.28
CA PHE A 16 -9.90 -15.36 0.21
C PHE A 16 -8.46 -15.86 0.33
N PRO A 17 -8.19 -17.15 0.09
CA PRO A 17 -6.87 -17.76 0.29
C PRO A 17 -5.78 -17.16 -0.60
N GLU A 18 -6.15 -16.60 -1.75
CA GLU A 18 -5.23 -15.95 -2.69
C GLU A 18 -4.89 -14.51 -2.29
N SER A 19 -5.60 -13.94 -1.30
CA SER A 19 -5.37 -12.56 -0.87
C SER A 19 -4.21 -12.47 0.12
N ALA A 20 -3.25 -11.60 -0.19
CA ALA A 20 -2.22 -11.23 0.77
C ALA A 20 -2.77 -10.32 1.87
N ILE A 21 -2.37 -10.57 3.11
CA ILE A 21 -2.80 -9.78 4.27
C ILE A 21 -1.68 -8.82 4.68
N LEU A 22 -1.98 -7.52 4.61
CA LEU A 22 -1.12 -6.47 5.16
C LEU A 22 -1.69 -5.97 6.49
N LEU A 23 -0.83 -5.78 7.48
CA LEU A 23 -1.16 -5.07 8.71
C LEU A 23 -1.04 -3.56 8.51
N CYS A 24 -1.92 -2.83 9.17
CA CYS A 24 -1.85 -1.39 9.29
C CYS A 24 -0.60 -0.98 10.09
N TRP A 25 0.30 -0.22 9.48
CA TRP A 25 1.53 0.22 10.13
C TRP A 25 1.27 1.12 11.33
N TYR A 26 0.24 1.97 11.26
CA TYR A 26 -0.18 2.80 12.39
C TYR A 26 -0.54 1.93 13.61
N HIS A 27 -1.31 0.87 13.43
CA HIS A 27 -1.70 -0.02 14.53
C HIS A 27 -0.55 -0.90 15.01
N VAL A 28 0.37 -1.30 14.13
CA VAL A 28 1.62 -1.97 14.52
C VAL A 28 2.40 -1.08 15.50
N LEU A 29 2.73 0.17 15.09
CA LEU A 29 3.45 1.12 15.93
C LEU A 29 2.68 1.45 17.22
N GLN A 30 1.37 1.63 17.12
CA GLN A 30 0.54 1.92 18.28
C GLN A 30 0.53 0.75 19.27
N ALA A 31 0.42 -0.49 18.80
CA ALA A 31 0.47 -1.68 19.63
C ALA A 31 1.83 -1.83 20.33
N VAL A 32 2.93 -1.65 19.60
CA VAL A 32 4.29 -1.65 20.17
C VAL A 32 4.44 -0.55 21.21
N ASN A 33 4.06 0.69 20.90
CA ASN A 33 4.19 1.81 21.82
C ASN A 33 3.34 1.63 23.10
N ARG A 34 2.11 1.12 22.96
CA ARG A 34 1.24 0.80 24.11
C ARG A 34 1.85 -0.29 24.98
N TRP A 35 2.39 -1.35 24.37
CA TRP A 35 3.04 -2.42 25.13
C TRP A 35 4.28 -1.92 25.88
N LEU A 36 5.12 -1.10 25.24
CA LEU A 36 6.28 -0.50 25.88
C LEU A 36 5.93 0.36 27.10
N SER A 37 4.73 0.96 27.13
CA SER A 37 4.24 1.72 28.29
C SER A 37 3.81 0.86 29.49
N LYS A 38 3.63 -0.45 29.33
CA LYS A 38 3.21 -1.35 30.41
C LYS A 38 4.41 -1.82 31.23
N SER A 39 4.19 -2.09 32.52
CA SER A 39 5.23 -2.58 33.44
C SER A 39 5.94 -3.84 32.94
N GLU A 40 5.17 -4.74 32.30
CA GLU A 40 5.65 -6.01 31.70
C GLU A 40 6.73 -5.82 30.61
N SER A 41 6.90 -4.62 30.06
CA SER A 41 7.94 -4.37 29.05
C SER A 41 9.35 -4.27 29.64
N GLY A 42 9.48 -4.02 30.95
CA GLY A 42 10.75 -3.70 31.61
C GLY A 42 11.33 -2.33 31.23
N VAL A 43 10.69 -1.58 30.33
CA VAL A 43 11.11 -0.25 29.84
C VAL A 43 10.00 0.80 29.95
N HIS A 44 9.09 0.60 30.90
CA HIS A 44 8.03 1.55 31.20
C HIS A 44 8.55 2.77 31.99
N GLY A 45 7.68 3.77 32.16
CA GLY A 45 8.00 4.98 32.91
C GLY A 45 8.78 6.03 32.11
N LEU A 46 8.85 7.25 32.66
CA LEU A 46 9.44 8.42 31.99
C LEU A 46 10.96 8.31 31.83
N SER A 47 11.65 7.64 32.76
CA SER A 47 13.11 7.44 32.71
C SER A 47 13.56 6.60 31.52
N ASN A 48 12.68 5.77 30.95
CA ASN A 48 12.98 4.90 29.80
C ASN A 48 12.52 5.49 28.46
N THR A 49 12.10 6.76 28.41
CA THR A 49 11.58 7.39 27.18
C THR A 49 12.56 7.27 26.02
N GLN A 50 13.85 7.52 26.27
CA GLN A 50 14.90 7.40 25.24
C GLN A 50 14.99 5.96 24.70
N LYS A 51 15.00 4.96 25.59
CA LYS A 51 15.06 3.55 25.21
C LYS A 51 13.84 3.13 24.40
N ARG A 52 12.65 3.60 24.76
CA ARG A 52 11.42 3.35 24.01
C ARG A 52 11.48 3.96 22.60
N ASN A 53 12.02 5.17 22.46
CA ASN A 53 12.21 5.80 21.16
C ASN A 53 13.20 5.03 20.29
N GLU A 54 14.28 4.51 20.87
CA GLU A 54 15.24 3.63 20.17
C GLU A 54 14.56 2.35 19.65
N ILE A 55 13.75 1.70 20.49
CA ILE A 55 13.00 0.51 20.09
C ILE A 55 12.04 0.84 18.93
N ILE A 56 11.28 1.94 19.03
CA ILE A 56 10.37 2.38 17.97
C ILE A 56 11.13 2.70 16.67
N SER A 57 12.28 3.38 16.77
CA SER A 57 13.15 3.64 15.61
C SER A 57 13.61 2.34 14.95
N PHE A 58 13.94 1.32 15.75
CA PHE A 58 14.30 0.01 15.24
C PHE A 58 13.13 -0.71 14.54
N PHE A 59 11.90 -0.57 15.05
CA PHE A 59 10.71 -1.04 14.34
C PHE A 59 10.52 -0.34 12.98
N CYS A 60 10.82 0.97 12.89
CA CYS A 60 10.85 1.68 11.60
C CYS A 60 11.95 1.14 10.67
N LYS A 61 13.13 0.82 11.20
CA LYS A 61 14.22 0.18 10.43
C LYS A 61 13.79 -1.20 9.91
N LEU A 62 13.22 -2.04 10.77
CA LEU A 62 12.67 -3.34 10.39
C LEU A 62 11.58 -3.19 9.32
N LYS A 63 10.67 -2.22 9.47
CA LYS A 63 9.61 -1.93 8.48
C LYS A 63 10.18 -1.61 7.10
N ALA A 64 11.31 -0.92 7.04
CA ALA A 64 11.93 -0.47 5.80
C ALA A 64 12.73 -1.56 5.05
N CYS A 65 12.92 -2.75 5.64
CA CYS A 65 13.60 -3.87 4.96
C CYS A 65 12.83 -4.26 3.69
N THR A 66 13.53 -4.31 2.55
CA THR A 66 12.94 -4.62 1.24
C THR A 66 13.14 -6.09 0.83
N SER A 67 14.03 -6.81 1.52
CA SER A 67 14.21 -8.26 1.38
C SER A 67 13.98 -8.98 2.71
N GLU A 68 13.63 -10.27 2.62
CA GLU A 68 13.47 -11.12 3.80
C GLU A 68 14.82 -11.34 4.52
N ASP A 69 15.91 -11.43 3.77
CA ASP A 69 17.25 -11.59 4.33
C ASP A 69 17.71 -10.34 5.10
N ASP A 70 17.45 -9.15 4.57
CA ASP A 70 17.70 -7.89 5.30
C ASP A 70 16.87 -7.82 6.57
N PHE A 71 15.63 -8.30 6.53
CA PHE A 71 14.77 -8.36 7.70
C PHE A 71 15.32 -9.33 8.75
N LYS A 72 15.74 -10.53 8.35
CA LYS A 72 16.37 -11.52 9.26
C LYS A 72 17.65 -10.97 9.89
N ALA A 73 18.52 -10.33 9.09
CA ALA A 73 19.73 -9.68 9.60
C ALA A 73 19.40 -8.55 10.60
N THR A 74 18.43 -7.69 10.25
CA THR A 74 17.98 -6.59 11.13
C THR A 74 17.27 -7.11 12.38
N SER A 75 16.57 -8.25 12.29
CA SER A 75 15.94 -8.94 13.42
C SER A 75 16.99 -9.43 14.42
N ALA A 76 18.06 -10.07 13.91
CA ALA A 76 19.20 -10.47 14.74
C ALA A 76 19.89 -9.26 15.39
N GLU A 77 20.08 -8.17 14.63
CA GLU A 77 20.64 -6.91 15.13
C GLU A 77 19.77 -6.29 16.24
N PHE A 78 18.44 -6.35 16.11
CA PHE A 78 17.49 -5.91 17.14
C PHE A 78 17.72 -6.67 18.44
N CYS A 79 17.74 -8.01 18.38
CA CYS A 79 17.93 -8.85 19.56
C CYS A 79 19.31 -8.66 20.20
N GLN A 80 20.35 -8.41 19.40
CA GLN A 80 21.68 -8.11 19.90
C GLN A 80 21.76 -6.73 20.57
N THR A 81 21.18 -5.70 19.94
CA THR A 81 21.14 -4.32 20.46
C THR A 81 20.40 -4.24 21.79
N PHE A 82 19.28 -4.97 21.92
CA PHE A 82 18.44 -4.96 23.11
C PHE A 82 18.65 -6.19 24.01
N LYS A 83 19.80 -6.86 23.92
CA LYS A 83 20.11 -8.07 24.72
C LYS A 83 19.94 -7.87 26.23
N GLN A 84 20.20 -6.67 26.74
CA GLN A 84 20.00 -6.32 28.16
C GLN A 84 18.53 -6.12 28.55
N TYR A 85 17.62 -6.11 27.58
CA TYR A 85 16.17 -5.96 27.74
C TYR A 85 15.45 -7.22 27.20
N PRO A 86 15.62 -8.40 27.85
CA PRO A 86 15.15 -9.67 27.30
C PRO A 86 13.64 -9.72 27.05
N LEU A 87 12.84 -9.00 27.85
CA LEU A 87 11.38 -8.89 27.67
C LEU A 87 11.02 -8.22 26.34
N VAL A 88 11.81 -7.23 25.90
CA VAL A 88 11.63 -6.55 24.61
C VAL A 88 11.93 -7.50 23.46
N CYS A 89 13.03 -8.24 23.54
CA CYS A 89 13.39 -9.24 22.53
C CYS A 89 12.33 -10.34 22.44
N GLN A 90 11.91 -10.92 23.58
CA GLN A 90 10.87 -11.95 23.62
C GLN A 90 9.55 -11.46 23.04
N TYR A 91 9.15 -10.22 23.35
CA TYR A 91 7.94 -9.62 22.79
C TYR A 91 8.03 -9.49 21.27
N PHE A 92 9.14 -8.97 20.75
CA PHE A 92 9.36 -8.83 19.31
C PHE A 92 9.32 -10.19 18.60
N GLN A 93 10.10 -11.17 19.06
CA GLN A 93 10.20 -12.50 18.47
C GLN A 93 8.84 -13.21 18.47
N LYS A 94 8.12 -13.15 19.61
CA LYS A 94 6.82 -13.81 19.78
C LYS A 94 5.71 -13.18 18.96
N HIS A 95 5.68 -11.85 18.83
CA HIS A 95 4.51 -11.15 18.31
C HIS A 95 4.67 -10.53 16.94
N TRP A 96 5.90 -10.32 16.46
CA TRP A 96 6.16 -9.50 15.27
C TRP A 96 7.11 -10.15 14.27
N GLU A 97 8.15 -10.84 14.73
CA GLU A 97 9.17 -11.43 13.85
C GLU A 97 8.57 -12.44 12.86
N GLY A 98 7.82 -13.43 13.34
CA GLY A 98 7.24 -14.48 12.48
C GLY A 98 6.18 -13.99 11.49
N ILE A 99 5.64 -12.79 11.69
CA ILE A 99 4.66 -12.16 10.79
C ILE A 99 5.23 -10.95 10.06
N GLY A 100 6.55 -10.85 9.95
CA GLY A 100 7.28 -9.76 9.26
C GLY A 100 6.68 -9.41 7.91
N HIS A 101 6.37 -10.42 7.08
CA HIS A 101 5.81 -10.26 5.74
C HIS A 101 4.48 -9.51 5.70
N MET A 102 3.71 -9.49 6.80
CA MET A 102 2.43 -8.79 6.86
C MET A 102 2.59 -7.29 7.11
N TRP A 103 3.67 -6.86 7.78
CA TRP A 103 3.82 -5.44 8.16
C TRP A 103 5.01 -4.76 7.51
N CYS A 104 6.08 -5.49 7.18
CA CYS A 104 7.32 -5.00 6.57
C CYS A 104 7.17 -4.73 5.06
N ASP A 105 8.06 -3.90 4.50
CA ASP A 105 8.11 -3.59 3.08
C ASP A 105 8.49 -4.78 2.19
N TYR A 106 9.25 -5.75 2.69
CA TYR A 106 9.61 -6.93 1.87
C TYR A 106 8.39 -7.78 1.49
N GLY A 107 7.30 -7.72 2.26
CA GLY A 107 6.04 -8.39 1.95
C GLY A 107 5.04 -7.54 1.13
N ARG A 108 5.37 -6.26 0.87
CA ARG A 108 4.55 -5.32 0.09
C ARG A 108 5.01 -5.32 -1.36
N ARG A 109 4.74 -6.41 -2.08
CA ARG A 109 5.19 -6.62 -3.48
C ARG A 109 4.07 -6.52 -4.52
N PHE A 110 2.89 -6.10 -4.10
CA PHE A 110 1.69 -5.99 -4.91
C PHE A 110 1.04 -4.63 -4.69
N SER A 111 0.20 -4.19 -5.63
CA SER A 111 -0.43 -2.87 -5.54
C SER A 111 -1.24 -2.71 -4.24
N HIS A 112 -0.86 -1.72 -3.43
CA HIS A 112 -1.54 -1.39 -2.17
C HIS A 112 -1.84 0.11 -2.05
N ALA A 113 -1.90 0.82 -3.18
CA ALA A 113 -2.24 2.25 -3.29
C ALA A 113 -1.42 3.19 -2.38
N ARG A 114 -0.17 2.82 -2.05
CA ARG A 114 0.66 3.51 -1.05
C ARG A 114 -0.01 3.65 0.33
N SER A 115 -1.04 2.84 0.59
CA SER A 115 -1.72 2.82 1.87
C SER A 115 -0.87 2.03 2.86
N GLU A 116 -0.47 2.71 3.91
CA GLU A 116 0.23 2.13 5.07
C GLU A 116 -0.70 2.04 6.28
N THR A 117 -1.93 2.53 6.15
CA THR A 117 -2.86 2.60 7.28
C THR A 117 -4.33 2.47 6.90
N ASN A 118 -5.07 1.67 7.65
CA ASN A 118 -6.54 1.64 7.64
C ASN A 118 -7.18 2.77 8.49
N ASN A 119 -6.39 3.56 9.23
CA ASN A 119 -6.87 4.66 10.09
C ASN A 119 -7.66 5.72 9.29
N VAL A 120 -7.45 5.83 7.97
CA VAL A 120 -8.28 6.68 7.10
C VAL A 120 -9.75 6.23 7.15
N ILE A 121 -9.98 4.93 7.01
CA ILE A 121 -11.31 4.32 7.07
C ILE A 121 -11.87 4.40 8.50
N GLU A 122 -11.05 4.15 9.52
CA GLU A 122 -11.49 4.27 10.91
C GLU A 122 -11.93 5.70 11.25
N ARG A 123 -11.18 6.71 10.81
CA ARG A 123 -11.54 8.13 11.01
C ARG A 123 -12.82 8.49 10.27
N PHE A 124 -13.01 7.98 9.05
CA PHE A 124 -14.26 8.14 8.33
C PHE A 124 -15.44 7.56 9.12
N PHE A 125 -15.35 6.31 9.57
CA PHE A 125 -16.41 5.67 10.34
C PHE A 125 -16.64 6.34 11.69
N HIS A 126 -15.59 6.83 12.35
CA HIS A 126 -15.72 7.62 13.57
C HIS A 126 -16.49 8.92 13.31
N ARG A 127 -16.18 9.64 12.23
CA ARG A 127 -16.90 10.84 11.80
C ARG A 127 -18.35 10.52 11.45
N LEU A 128 -18.59 9.45 10.70
CA LEU A 128 -19.94 8.99 10.38
C LEU A 128 -20.75 8.73 11.65
N LYS A 129 -20.20 7.95 12.59
CA LYS A 129 -20.87 7.59 13.85
C LYS A 129 -21.16 8.81 14.72
N TYR A 130 -20.17 9.67 14.96
CA TYR A 130 -20.28 10.69 16.01
C TYR A 130 -20.60 12.09 15.51
N GLN A 131 -20.19 12.45 14.29
CA GLN A 131 -20.45 13.78 13.73
C GLN A 131 -21.70 13.79 12.87
N PHE A 132 -21.86 12.82 11.98
CA PHE A 132 -23.01 12.79 11.05
C PHE A 132 -24.25 12.15 11.67
N LEU A 133 -24.08 11.02 12.37
CA LEU A 133 -25.15 10.28 13.05
C LEU A 133 -25.30 10.63 14.54
N SER A 134 -24.46 11.54 15.05
CA SER A 134 -24.51 12.04 16.45
C SER A 134 -24.53 10.94 17.53
N GLY A 135 -23.95 9.77 17.25
CA GLY A 135 -23.85 8.63 18.17
C GLY A 135 -25.14 7.81 18.32
N TYR A 136 -26.21 8.12 17.58
CA TYR A 136 -27.46 7.38 17.64
C TYR A 136 -27.35 6.01 16.95
N LYS A 137 -27.80 4.97 17.65
CA LYS A 137 -27.85 3.58 17.14
C LYS A 137 -29.22 3.27 16.53
N ASN A 138 -29.30 2.22 15.70
CA ASN A 138 -30.55 1.68 15.14
C ASN A 138 -31.40 2.70 14.36
N ARG A 139 -30.74 3.63 13.65
CA ARG A 139 -31.39 4.48 12.65
C ARG A 139 -31.96 3.61 11.54
N ARG A 140 -33.06 4.06 10.92
CA ARG A 140 -33.57 3.39 9.74
C ARG A 140 -32.58 3.55 8.58
N LEU A 141 -32.65 2.65 7.61
CA LEU A 141 -31.73 2.68 6.46
C LEU A 141 -31.89 3.96 5.63
N ASP A 142 -33.12 4.46 5.48
CA ASP A 142 -33.42 5.72 4.79
C ASP A 142 -32.80 6.93 5.50
N ASP A 143 -32.84 6.99 6.83
CA ASP A 143 -32.14 8.03 7.61
C ASP A 143 -30.62 8.01 7.32
N LEU A 144 -30.03 6.81 7.21
CA LEU A 144 -28.60 6.67 6.90
C LEU A 144 -28.30 7.17 5.50
N ILE A 145 -29.13 6.83 4.51
CA ILE A 145 -28.99 7.30 3.13
C ILE A 145 -29.09 8.82 3.07
N GLU A 146 -30.07 9.43 3.75
CA GLU A 146 -30.23 10.88 3.83
C GLU A 146 -28.99 11.56 4.45
N VAL A 147 -28.44 10.99 5.54
CA VAL A 147 -27.23 11.52 6.18
C VAL A 147 -26.00 11.39 5.28
N LEU A 148 -25.86 10.30 4.53
CA LEU A 148 -24.74 10.09 3.62
C LEU A 148 -24.82 11.04 2.41
N LEU A 149 -26.00 11.16 1.79
CA LEU A 149 -26.20 11.98 0.60
C LEU A 149 -26.31 13.48 0.90
N GLY A 150 -26.70 13.86 2.11
CA GLY A 150 -26.72 15.25 2.55
C GLY A 150 -25.45 15.61 3.31
N LYS A 151 -25.43 15.32 4.62
CA LYS A 151 -24.39 15.83 5.54
C LYS A 151 -22.98 15.38 5.17
N ALA A 152 -22.81 14.11 4.81
CA ALA A 152 -21.47 13.60 4.48
C ALA A 152 -20.99 14.16 3.13
N ASP A 153 -21.83 14.14 2.11
CA ASP A 153 -21.50 14.67 0.78
C ASP A 153 -21.17 16.17 0.84
N ASP A 154 -22.01 16.99 1.49
CA ASP A 154 -21.76 18.42 1.70
C ASP A 154 -20.39 18.65 2.36
N TYR A 155 -20.10 17.89 3.42
CA TYR A 155 -18.85 18.00 4.16
C TYR A 155 -17.63 17.69 3.29
N PHE A 156 -17.68 16.61 2.50
CA PHE A 156 -16.57 16.22 1.64
C PHE A 156 -16.44 17.13 0.40
N SER A 157 -17.55 17.68 -0.10
CA SER A 157 -17.57 18.70 -1.15
C SER A 157 -16.86 19.99 -0.71
N VAL A 158 -17.09 20.44 0.52
CA VAL A 158 -16.34 21.57 1.10
C VAL A 158 -14.84 21.25 1.22
N ILE A 159 -14.49 20.07 1.72
CA ILE A 159 -13.08 19.64 1.79
C ILE A 159 -12.44 19.64 0.41
N LYS A 160 -13.11 19.07 -0.60
CA LYS A 160 -12.60 19.02 -1.97
C LYS A 160 -12.38 20.42 -2.51
N THR A 161 -13.35 21.32 -2.34
CA THR A 161 -13.21 22.72 -2.74
C THR A 161 -11.99 23.37 -2.10
N LEU A 162 -11.80 23.18 -0.78
CA LEU A 162 -10.63 23.70 -0.07
C LEU A 162 -9.31 23.10 -0.60
N GLN A 163 -9.31 21.85 -1.04
CA GLN A 163 -8.15 21.22 -1.67
C GLN A 163 -7.87 21.82 -3.04
N ASP A 164 -8.90 21.98 -3.87
CA ASP A 164 -8.79 22.51 -5.24
C ASP A 164 -8.27 23.96 -5.24
N VAL A 165 -8.67 24.77 -4.27
CA VAL A 165 -8.17 26.15 -4.11
C VAL A 165 -6.85 26.24 -3.30
N GLY A 166 -6.21 25.12 -3.01
CA GLY A 166 -4.91 25.07 -2.29
C GLY A 166 -4.96 25.49 -0.82
N ARG A 167 -6.15 25.61 -0.23
CA ARG A 167 -6.35 25.95 1.20
C ARG A 167 -6.19 24.73 2.11
N MET A 168 -6.26 23.52 1.56
CA MET A 168 -6.03 22.27 2.27
C MET A 168 -5.12 21.37 1.43
N LYS A 169 -4.09 20.79 2.04
CA LYS A 169 -3.19 19.87 1.33
C LYS A 169 -3.84 18.52 1.10
N ASN A 170 -3.79 18.03 -0.13
CA ASN A 170 -4.09 16.65 -0.46
C ASN A 170 -2.78 15.93 -0.80
N ARG A 171 -2.11 15.37 0.23
CA ARG A 171 -0.80 14.70 0.07
C ARG A 171 -0.83 13.54 -0.93
N PHE A 172 -1.99 12.89 -1.08
CA PHE A 172 -2.15 11.82 -2.06
C PHE A 172 -2.14 12.37 -3.48
N ALA A 173 -2.90 13.45 -3.72
CA ALA A 173 -2.90 14.15 -5.00
C ALA A 173 -1.53 14.74 -5.34
N ASP A 174 -0.82 15.33 -4.37
CA ASP A 174 0.53 15.88 -4.58
C ASP A 174 1.50 14.79 -5.09
N THR A 175 1.47 13.61 -4.47
CA THR A 175 2.33 12.48 -4.85
C THR A 175 1.96 11.94 -6.23
N LEU A 176 0.66 11.82 -6.51
CA LEU A 176 0.17 11.36 -7.81
C LEU A 176 0.55 12.34 -8.93
N SER A 177 0.42 13.64 -8.67
CA SER A 177 0.84 14.72 -9.57
C SER A 177 2.32 14.58 -9.90
N GLN A 178 3.20 14.45 -8.91
CA GLN A 178 4.64 14.32 -9.15
C GLN A 178 5.01 13.12 -10.04
N VAL A 179 4.35 11.97 -9.84
CA VAL A 179 4.56 10.77 -10.66
C VAL A 179 4.00 11.00 -12.07
N SER A 180 2.82 11.62 -12.19
CA SER A 180 2.21 12.00 -13.46
C SER A 180 3.08 12.98 -14.24
N ASP A 181 3.59 14.03 -13.61
CA ASP A 181 4.48 15.03 -14.23
C ASP A 181 5.77 14.36 -14.74
N SER A 182 6.29 13.40 -13.98
CA SER A 182 7.46 12.61 -14.39
C SER A 182 7.18 11.72 -15.58
N ALA A 183 5.97 11.15 -15.67
CA ALA A 183 5.54 10.39 -16.84
C ALA A 183 5.31 11.31 -18.06
N SER A 184 4.70 12.47 -17.88
CA SER A 184 4.49 13.46 -18.95
C SER A 184 5.82 13.92 -19.56
N ARG A 185 6.83 14.21 -18.73
CA ARG A 185 8.19 14.56 -19.23
C ARG A 185 8.80 13.45 -20.09
N LEU A 186 8.61 12.19 -19.72
CA LEU A 186 9.09 11.06 -20.53
C LEU A 186 8.36 11.00 -21.87
N MET A 187 7.03 11.15 -21.85
CA MET A 187 6.21 11.16 -23.05
C MET A 187 6.61 12.29 -24.01
N GLU A 188 6.75 13.52 -23.51
CA GLU A 188 7.20 14.70 -24.25
C GLU A 188 8.63 14.54 -24.81
N SER A 189 9.50 13.85 -24.08
CA SER A 189 10.88 13.57 -24.51
C SER A 189 10.99 12.41 -25.52
N GLY A 190 9.87 11.92 -26.07
CA GLY A 190 9.84 10.90 -27.12
C GLY A 190 10.18 9.49 -26.63
N TRP A 191 10.05 9.21 -25.34
CA TRP A 191 10.37 7.89 -24.78
C TRP A 191 9.50 6.75 -25.33
N ALA A 192 8.29 7.06 -25.80
CA ALA A 192 7.38 6.09 -26.40
C ALA A 192 8.08 5.25 -27.50
N LEU A 193 8.90 5.90 -28.34
CA LEU A 193 9.63 5.28 -29.44
C LEU A 193 10.71 4.28 -28.98
N LYS A 194 11.12 4.35 -27.71
CA LYS A 194 12.13 3.48 -27.11
C LYS A 194 11.51 2.29 -26.38
N ILE A 195 10.19 2.26 -26.23
CA ILE A 195 9.49 1.18 -25.53
C ILE A 195 9.34 -0.01 -26.48
N THR A 196 9.73 -1.19 -26.00
CA THR A 196 9.55 -2.44 -26.76
C THR A 196 8.40 -3.24 -26.16
N VAL A 197 7.48 -3.72 -27.00
CA VAL A 197 6.38 -4.60 -26.56
C VAL A 197 6.88 -6.04 -26.47
N LYS A 198 6.61 -6.68 -25.33
CA LYS A 198 6.76 -8.12 -25.10
C LYS A 198 5.39 -8.73 -24.87
N ASN A 199 4.96 -9.57 -25.80
CA ASN A 199 3.79 -10.42 -25.57
C ASN A 199 4.21 -11.62 -24.72
N SER A 200 3.74 -11.66 -23.47
CA SER A 200 3.95 -12.79 -22.57
C SER A 200 2.60 -13.41 -22.24
N HIS A 201 2.32 -14.57 -22.84
CA HIS A 201 1.16 -15.42 -22.49
C HIS A 201 -0.21 -14.69 -22.52
N GLY A 202 -0.45 -13.87 -23.55
CA GLY A 202 -1.71 -13.13 -23.72
C GLY A 202 -1.82 -11.82 -22.92
N VAL A 203 -0.76 -11.42 -22.21
CA VAL A 203 -0.67 -10.14 -21.50
C VAL A 203 0.43 -9.28 -22.12
N ASN A 204 0.13 -8.01 -22.41
CA ASN A 204 1.14 -7.07 -22.87
C ASN A 204 2.06 -6.70 -21.70
N ALA A 205 3.33 -7.10 -21.81
CA ALA A 205 4.43 -6.58 -21.02
C ALA A 205 5.24 -5.62 -21.89
N TYR A 206 5.88 -4.64 -21.26
CA TYR A 206 6.63 -3.61 -21.95
C TYR A 206 8.01 -3.47 -21.35
N GLN A 207 8.99 -3.23 -22.21
CA GLN A 207 10.34 -2.89 -21.83
C GLN A 207 10.53 -1.38 -21.95
N VAL A 208 10.72 -0.73 -20.82
CA VAL A 208 10.92 0.71 -20.71
C VAL A 208 12.38 0.95 -20.29
N PRO A 209 13.25 1.53 -21.14
CA PRO A 209 14.63 1.78 -20.76
C PRO A 209 14.74 2.77 -19.59
N SER A 210 15.88 2.80 -18.92
CA SER A 210 16.09 3.71 -17.79
C SER A 210 16.58 5.08 -18.25
N GLU A 211 15.97 6.14 -17.72
CA GLU A 211 16.35 7.54 -18.00
C GLU A 211 17.78 7.87 -17.59
N SER A 212 18.25 7.27 -16.50
CA SER A 212 19.54 7.57 -15.89
C SER A 212 20.64 6.57 -16.19
N ARG A 213 20.30 5.43 -16.82
CA ARG A 213 21.19 4.27 -16.96
C ARG A 213 20.98 3.60 -18.29
N GLU A 214 21.98 3.67 -19.16
CA GLU A 214 21.90 3.08 -20.51
C GLU A 214 21.81 1.54 -20.49
N ASP A 215 22.36 0.91 -19.45
CA ASP A 215 22.42 -0.55 -19.27
C ASP A 215 21.16 -1.16 -18.65
N MET A 216 20.19 -0.34 -18.25
CA MET A 216 19.05 -0.77 -17.45
C MET A 216 17.74 -0.63 -18.24
N VAL A 217 16.97 -1.71 -18.27
CA VAL A 217 15.64 -1.75 -18.87
C VAL A 217 14.67 -2.33 -17.85
N TYR A 218 13.53 -1.66 -17.70
CA TYR A 218 12.49 -2.09 -16.77
C TYR A 218 11.42 -2.90 -17.51
N ASP A 219 11.07 -4.05 -16.95
CA ASP A 219 9.89 -4.81 -17.38
C ASP A 219 8.68 -4.26 -16.63
N VAL A 220 7.63 -3.93 -17.39
CA VAL A 220 6.44 -3.25 -16.91
C VAL A 220 5.21 -3.95 -17.45
N CYS A 221 4.28 -4.31 -16.56
CA CYS A 221 2.99 -4.88 -16.92
C CYS A 221 1.88 -4.03 -16.29
N PRO A 222 1.21 -3.16 -17.06
CA PRO A 222 0.12 -2.32 -16.57
C PRO A 222 -1.04 -3.15 -15.98
N VAL A 223 -1.38 -4.29 -16.60
CA VAL A 223 -2.47 -5.17 -16.17
C VAL A 223 -2.24 -5.70 -14.76
N GLU A 224 -1.02 -6.17 -14.48
CA GLU A 224 -0.65 -6.66 -13.15
C GLU A 224 -0.24 -5.53 -12.19
N SER A 225 -0.27 -4.27 -12.64
CA SER A 225 0.31 -3.13 -11.92
C SER A 225 1.76 -3.37 -11.50
N TYR A 226 2.51 -4.11 -12.30
CA TYR A 226 3.87 -4.56 -12.01
C TYR A 226 4.91 -3.72 -12.74
N CYS A 227 6.01 -3.42 -12.06
CA CYS A 227 7.22 -2.89 -12.67
C CYS A 227 8.44 -3.33 -11.84
N ASN A 228 9.50 -3.81 -12.48
CA ASN A 228 10.73 -4.23 -11.79
C ASN A 228 11.63 -3.05 -11.33
N CYS A 229 11.15 -1.80 -11.43
CA CYS A 229 11.85 -0.65 -10.87
C CYS A 229 11.72 -0.61 -9.34
N THR A 230 12.55 0.20 -8.68
CA THR A 230 12.60 0.30 -7.20
C THR A 230 11.24 0.59 -6.54
N TYR A 231 10.38 1.40 -7.19
CA TYR A 231 9.04 1.69 -6.72
C TYR A 231 8.04 0.56 -7.04
N GLY A 232 8.12 0.00 -8.24
CA GLY A 232 7.19 -1.05 -8.69
C GLY A 232 7.38 -2.37 -7.96
N LEU A 233 8.62 -2.75 -7.63
CA LEU A 233 8.91 -3.92 -6.79
C LEU A 233 8.29 -3.84 -5.39
N ARG A 234 7.97 -2.62 -4.95
CA ARG A 234 7.27 -2.33 -3.69
C ARG A 234 5.75 -2.18 -3.87
N GLY A 235 5.20 -2.56 -5.02
CA GLY A 235 3.79 -2.38 -5.33
C GLY A 235 3.32 -0.91 -5.36
N LEU A 236 4.25 0.03 -5.55
CA LEU A 236 3.93 1.45 -5.60
C LEU A 236 3.76 1.91 -7.05
N LEU A 237 2.82 2.84 -7.26
CA LEU A 237 2.69 3.52 -8.55
C LEU A 237 4.01 4.23 -8.90
N CYS A 238 4.55 3.90 -10.07
CA CYS A 238 5.80 4.42 -10.60
C CYS A 238 5.56 5.18 -11.92
N LYS A 239 6.54 6.00 -12.33
CA LYS A 239 6.44 6.80 -13.56
C LYS A 239 6.28 5.93 -14.81
N HIS A 240 6.79 4.70 -14.84
CA HIS A 240 6.67 3.81 -15.99
C HIS A 240 5.25 3.26 -16.17
N LEU A 241 4.57 2.90 -15.07
CA LEU A 241 3.17 2.49 -15.09
C LEU A 241 2.27 3.64 -15.57
N VAL A 242 2.52 4.85 -15.06
CA VAL A 242 1.76 6.05 -15.46
C VAL A 242 2.06 6.45 -16.91
N LEU A 243 3.30 6.30 -17.37
CA LEU A 243 3.66 6.54 -18.77
C LEU A 243 2.88 5.62 -19.70
N LEU A 244 2.84 4.32 -19.42
CA LEU A 244 2.09 3.37 -20.25
C LEU A 244 0.58 3.63 -20.21
N ALA A 245 0.03 4.02 -19.06
CA ALA A 245 -1.38 4.42 -18.97
C ALA A 245 -1.68 5.63 -19.89
N LYS A 246 -0.82 6.66 -19.86
CA LYS A 246 -0.96 7.84 -20.75
C LYS A 246 -0.78 7.49 -22.23
N LEU A 247 0.12 6.57 -22.55
CA LEU A 247 0.32 6.11 -23.93
C LEU A 247 -0.87 5.29 -24.44
N ALA A 248 -1.47 4.47 -23.59
CA ALA A 248 -2.70 3.73 -23.91
C ALA A 248 -3.89 4.66 -24.18
N GLU A 249 -3.98 5.79 -23.48
CA GLU A 249 -4.97 6.84 -23.77
C GLU A 249 -4.74 7.53 -25.12
N ALA A 250 -3.47 7.65 -25.55
CA ALA A 250 -3.09 8.31 -26.79
C ALA A 250 -3.16 7.39 -28.03
N ASP A 251 -2.77 6.11 -27.88
CA ASP A 251 -2.72 5.10 -28.94
C ASP A 251 -2.95 3.70 -28.36
N ASN A 252 -4.23 3.31 -28.29
CA ASN A 252 -4.66 2.03 -27.72
C ASN A 252 -4.33 0.82 -28.62
N ASP A 253 -3.97 1.04 -29.89
CA ASP A 253 -3.61 -0.03 -30.81
C ASP A 253 -2.18 -0.54 -30.54
N ILE A 254 -1.27 0.38 -30.20
CA ILE A 254 0.12 0.07 -29.86
C ILE A 254 0.28 -0.24 -28.37
N TYR A 255 -0.50 0.43 -27.51
CA TYR A 255 -0.47 0.25 -26.06
C TYR A 255 -1.86 -0.11 -25.53
N PRO A 256 -2.31 -1.37 -25.65
CA PRO A 256 -3.62 -1.75 -25.17
C PRO A 256 -3.80 -1.43 -23.69
N ASN A 257 -4.91 -0.77 -23.38
CA ASN A 257 -5.30 -0.48 -22.01
C ASN A 257 -5.73 -1.76 -21.27
N MET A 258 -5.84 -1.67 -19.95
CA MET A 258 -6.18 -2.80 -19.07
C MET A 258 -7.51 -3.48 -19.45
N GLU A 259 -8.51 -2.72 -19.91
CA GLU A 259 -9.81 -3.25 -20.32
C GLU A 259 -9.73 -4.06 -21.61
N THR A 260 -8.92 -3.60 -22.57
CA THR A 260 -8.68 -4.27 -23.86
C THR A 260 -7.92 -5.59 -23.66
N ASP A 261 -6.94 -5.61 -22.75
CA ASP A 261 -6.16 -6.80 -22.42
C ASP A 261 -6.92 -7.82 -21.57
N LEU A 262 -7.74 -7.37 -20.61
CA LEU A 262 -8.62 -8.25 -19.85
C LEU A 262 -9.72 -8.86 -20.74
N GLY A 263 -10.25 -8.10 -21.70
CA GLY A 263 -11.25 -8.57 -22.66
C GLY A 263 -10.74 -9.70 -23.57
N LYS A 264 -9.49 -9.60 -24.05
CA LYS A 264 -8.80 -10.66 -24.83
C LYS A 264 -8.52 -11.91 -23.98
N ASN A 265 -8.05 -11.73 -22.74
CA ASN A 265 -7.80 -12.86 -21.83
C ASN A 265 -9.09 -13.57 -21.37
N CYS A 266 -10.19 -12.84 -21.18
CA CYS A 266 -11.47 -13.44 -20.81
C CYS A 266 -12.09 -14.24 -21.97
N SER A 267 -11.84 -13.83 -23.21
CA SER A 267 -12.26 -14.57 -24.41
C SER A 267 -11.37 -15.80 -24.68
N GLU A 268 -10.06 -15.71 -24.45
CA GLU A 268 -9.13 -16.86 -24.55
C GLU A 268 -9.33 -17.89 -23.43
N ARG A 269 -9.59 -17.47 -22.18
CA ARG A 269 -9.94 -18.40 -21.09
C ARG A 269 -11.29 -19.09 -21.32
N LYS A 270 -12.26 -18.42 -21.94
CA LYS A 270 -13.52 -19.06 -22.39
C LYS A 270 -13.30 -20.08 -23.52
N ALA A 271 -12.34 -19.86 -24.42
CA ALA A 271 -12.01 -20.80 -25.49
C ALA A 271 -11.36 -22.09 -24.95
N LEU A 272 -10.48 -21.98 -23.94
CA LEU A 272 -9.87 -23.12 -23.24
C LEU A 272 -10.86 -23.91 -22.36
N LEU A 273 -11.90 -23.25 -21.84
CA LEU A 273 -12.99 -23.90 -21.07
C LEU A 273 -14.09 -24.51 -21.95
N CYS A 274 -14.16 -24.17 -23.24
CA CYS A 274 -15.09 -24.78 -24.21
C CYS A 274 -14.44 -25.91 -25.04
N THR A 275 -13.18 -26.25 -24.77
CA THR A 275 -12.45 -27.36 -25.41
C THR A 275 -12.01 -28.46 -24.43
N LEU A 276 -12.54 -28.43 -23.20
CA LEU A 276 -12.51 -29.51 -22.20
C LEU A 276 -13.94 -29.91 -21.85
#